data_AF-A0A952DYZ2-F1
#
_entry.id   AF-A0A952DYZ2-F1
#
_cell.length_a   1.000
_cell.length_b   1.000
_cell.length_c   1.000
_cell.angle_alpha   90.00
_cell.angle_beta   90.00
_cell.angle_gamma   90.00
#
_symmetry.space_group_name_H-M   'P 1'
#
loop_
_entity.id
_entity.type
_entity.pdbx_description
1 polymer ?
#
loop_
_entity_poly.entity_id
_entity_poly.type
_entity_poly.pdbx_seq_one_letter_code
_entity_poly.pdbx_strand_id
1 'polypeptide(L)'
;MRNKRESSKLLIRPARPEDYAEIREFLLESSSLYPGIEFWWDNRVRPTIEQGRRVVLVVDAESSLEGLFIGKPGNLAKLCTLRLRESVRNQGVGRVLVTDGLNRLLDRDTSRFHVTISEAAEKGCTSFFESIGFQRVAIEPNRYKKGLDEFVYSCQRNEVVEIINNELSQGIEQTLYGVVPKQMPKEQTLLMSLRPEFAELILQGRKTIEFRRKFSKKYEGATIVFYISRPLQQFMFTATITQVDHNQKKCLWSDYEQEGGISQTTFDKYFSGIDHGYAIHLSNVKTLPNQLALEQAKNVCPQLRPPQSFQRLGPKSPLLRVLDLPVHI
;
A
#
# COMPACT_ATOMS: atom_id res chain seq x y z
N MET A 1 28.98 2.25 -22.25
CA MET A 1 27.66 1.71 -22.64
C MET A 1 27.17 0.81 -21.51
N ARG A 2 26.20 1.27 -20.70
CA ARG A 2 25.56 0.44 -19.66
C ARG A 2 24.27 -0.11 -20.26
N ASN A 3 24.16 -1.44 -20.34
CA ASN A 3 22.96 -2.14 -20.82
C ASN A 3 21.72 -1.65 -20.08
N LYS A 4 20.77 -1.04 -20.81
CA LYS A 4 19.38 -0.92 -20.38
C LYS A 4 18.85 -2.34 -20.24
N ARG A 5 18.48 -2.77 -19.03
CA ARG A 5 17.61 -3.94 -18.86
C ARG A 5 16.29 -3.62 -19.55
N GLU A 6 15.99 -4.30 -20.65
CA GLU A 6 14.64 -4.35 -21.21
C GLU A 6 13.71 -4.83 -20.09
N SER A 7 12.76 -3.98 -19.71
CA SER A 7 11.77 -4.32 -18.69
C SER A 7 10.76 -5.25 -19.33
N SER A 8 10.71 -6.51 -18.91
CA SER A 8 9.67 -7.45 -19.32
C SER A 8 8.30 -6.85 -19.02
N LYS A 9 7.43 -6.84 -20.03
CA LYS A 9 6.06 -6.34 -19.89
C LYS A 9 5.27 -7.42 -19.15
N LEU A 10 4.76 -7.09 -17.98
CA LEU A 10 3.78 -7.91 -17.28
C LEU A 10 2.38 -7.60 -17.85
N LEU A 11 1.38 -8.42 -17.56
CA LEU A 11 -0.01 -8.12 -17.89
C LEU A 11 -0.93 -8.78 -16.88
N ILE A 12 -1.75 -7.99 -16.18
CA ILE A 12 -2.82 -8.53 -15.36
C ILE A 12 -4.04 -8.69 -16.24
N ARG A 13 -4.52 -9.92 -16.41
CA ARG A 13 -5.66 -10.23 -17.27
C ARG A 13 -6.47 -11.42 -16.74
N PRO A 14 -7.73 -11.58 -17.16
CA PRO A 14 -8.45 -12.83 -16.97
C PRO A 14 -7.68 -14.01 -17.53
N ALA A 15 -7.74 -15.14 -16.81
CA ALA A 15 -7.24 -16.41 -17.30
C ALA A 15 -8.05 -16.87 -18.52
N ARG A 16 -7.35 -17.53 -19.43
CA ARG A 16 -7.87 -18.11 -20.68
C ARG A 16 -7.58 -19.62 -20.71
N PRO A 17 -8.26 -20.40 -21.57
CA PRO A 17 -8.05 -21.84 -21.63
C PRO A 17 -6.59 -22.26 -21.83
N GLU A 18 -5.81 -21.49 -22.58
CA GLU A 18 -4.38 -21.72 -22.79
C GLU A 18 -3.55 -21.64 -21.49
N ASP A 19 -4.00 -20.86 -20.49
CA ASP A 19 -3.29 -20.72 -19.21
C ASP A 19 -3.56 -21.88 -18.25
N TYR A 20 -4.60 -22.69 -18.47
CA TYR A 20 -5.13 -23.61 -17.45
C TYR A 20 -4.14 -24.69 -17.02
N ALA A 21 -3.29 -25.16 -17.94
CA ALA A 21 -2.23 -26.11 -17.62
C ALA A 21 -1.18 -25.46 -16.70
N GLU A 22 -0.74 -24.25 -17.03
CA GLU A 22 0.26 -23.53 -16.24
C GLU A 22 -0.30 -23.09 -14.88
N ILE A 23 -1.56 -22.65 -14.81
CA ILE A 23 -2.24 -22.35 -13.54
C ILE A 23 -2.27 -23.58 -12.63
N ARG A 24 -2.52 -24.77 -13.19
CA ARG A 24 -2.53 -26.02 -12.43
C ARG A 24 -1.15 -26.32 -11.83
N GLU A 25 -0.08 -26.18 -12.60
CA GLU A 25 1.30 -26.34 -12.11
C GLU A 25 1.66 -25.27 -11.07
N PHE A 26 1.27 -24.03 -11.30
CA PHE A 26 1.46 -22.93 -10.36
C PHE A 26 0.77 -23.18 -9.01
N LEU A 27 -0.42 -23.79 -9.03
CA LEU A 27 -1.14 -24.21 -7.81
C LEU A 27 -0.46 -25.38 -7.10
N LEU A 28 0.09 -26.35 -7.85
CA LEU A 28 0.78 -27.52 -7.29
C LEU A 28 1.99 -27.13 -6.44
N GLU A 29 2.64 -26.01 -6.75
CA GLU A 29 3.71 -25.46 -5.91
C GLU A 29 3.22 -25.09 -4.48
N SER A 30 1.90 -25.00 -4.22
CA SER A 30 1.28 -24.75 -2.89
C SER A 30 0.73 -26.04 -2.23
N SER A 31 0.90 -27.20 -2.84
CA SER A 31 0.30 -28.47 -2.40
C SER A 31 0.68 -28.90 -0.97
N SER A 32 1.86 -28.48 -0.49
CA SER A 32 2.33 -28.75 0.88
C SER A 32 1.50 -28.08 1.96
N LEU A 33 0.90 -26.93 1.64
CA LEU A 33 -0.01 -26.17 2.50
C LEU A 33 -1.47 -26.55 2.26
N TYR A 34 -1.82 -26.82 1.00
CA TYR A 34 -3.19 -27.16 0.60
C TYR A 34 -3.18 -28.50 -0.19
N PRO A 35 -3.25 -29.64 0.51
CA PRO A 35 -3.27 -30.95 -0.15
C PRO A 35 -4.47 -31.10 -1.08
N GLY A 36 -4.24 -31.62 -2.29
CA GLY A 36 -5.28 -31.85 -3.30
C GLY A 36 -5.77 -30.58 -4.01
N ILE A 37 -4.99 -29.49 -3.99
CA ILE A 37 -5.32 -28.23 -4.65
C ILE A 37 -5.52 -28.37 -6.17
N GLU A 38 -4.84 -29.32 -6.79
CA GLU A 38 -5.00 -29.70 -8.20
C GLU A 38 -6.37 -30.34 -8.47
N PHE A 39 -6.83 -31.24 -7.58
CA PHE A 39 -8.17 -31.80 -7.70
C PHE A 39 -9.24 -30.72 -7.48
N TRP A 40 -9.00 -29.79 -6.56
CA TRP A 40 -9.87 -28.63 -6.37
C TRP A 40 -9.93 -27.74 -7.62
N TRP A 41 -8.79 -27.47 -8.26
CA TRP A 41 -8.74 -26.76 -9.53
C TRP A 41 -9.55 -27.47 -10.62
N ASP A 42 -9.24 -28.74 -10.86
CA ASP A 42 -9.78 -29.54 -11.97
C ASP A 42 -11.30 -29.75 -11.88
N ASN A 43 -11.82 -29.91 -10.65
CA ASN A 43 -13.21 -30.29 -10.40
C ASN A 43 -14.09 -29.16 -9.87
N ARG A 44 -13.53 -28.07 -9.33
CA ARG A 44 -14.33 -27.01 -8.67
C ARG A 44 -14.09 -25.63 -9.24
N VAL A 45 -12.88 -25.29 -9.65
CA VAL A 45 -12.57 -23.95 -10.15
C VAL A 45 -12.77 -23.90 -11.65
N ARG A 46 -11.93 -24.62 -12.41
CA ARG A 46 -11.90 -24.61 -13.88
C ARG A 46 -13.28 -24.79 -14.52
N PRO A 47 -14.12 -25.76 -14.13
CA PRO A 47 -15.42 -25.98 -14.78
C PRO A 47 -16.44 -24.85 -14.58
N THR A 48 -16.14 -23.90 -13.67
CA THR A 48 -17.10 -22.88 -13.24
C THR A 48 -16.67 -21.45 -13.61
N ILE A 49 -15.52 -21.31 -14.30
CA ILE A 49 -14.99 -20.02 -14.76
C ILE A 49 -15.94 -19.40 -15.80
N GLU A 50 -16.30 -20.15 -16.85
CA GLU A 50 -17.19 -19.68 -17.92
C GLU A 50 -18.61 -19.34 -17.42
N GLN A 51 -19.02 -19.95 -16.30
CA GLN A 51 -20.30 -19.69 -15.64
C GLN A 51 -20.27 -18.43 -14.76
N GLY A 52 -19.15 -17.70 -14.70
CA GLY A 52 -18.97 -16.52 -13.85
C GLY A 52 -18.95 -16.84 -12.35
N ARG A 53 -18.93 -18.13 -11.95
CA ARG A 53 -18.91 -18.54 -10.54
C ARG A 53 -17.51 -18.46 -9.94
N ARG A 54 -16.50 -18.19 -10.75
CA ARG A 54 -15.12 -17.91 -10.35
C ARG A 54 -14.58 -16.75 -11.16
N VAL A 55 -13.84 -15.89 -10.48
CA VAL A 55 -12.97 -14.89 -11.10
C VAL A 55 -11.56 -15.44 -11.02
N VAL A 56 -10.88 -15.59 -12.15
CA VAL A 56 -9.49 -16.04 -12.21
C VAL A 56 -8.69 -15.00 -12.99
N LEU A 57 -7.69 -14.41 -12.33
CA LEU A 57 -6.77 -13.44 -12.94
C LEU A 57 -5.35 -13.98 -12.86
N VAL A 58 -4.58 -13.69 -13.89
CA VAL A 58 -3.16 -14.05 -13.99
C VAL A 58 -2.31 -12.81 -14.16
N VAL A 59 -1.07 -12.87 -13.67
CA VAL A 59 0.01 -11.93 -14.02
C VAL A 59 0.86 -12.64 -15.07
N ASP A 60 0.74 -12.22 -16.30
CA ASP A 60 1.38 -12.81 -17.48
C ASP A 60 2.65 -12.02 -17.84
N ALA A 61 3.80 -12.69 -17.91
CA ALA A 61 5.08 -12.09 -18.32
C ALA A 61 5.49 -12.48 -19.75
N GLU A 62 4.53 -12.80 -20.61
CA GLU A 62 4.63 -13.33 -21.99
C GLU A 62 5.22 -14.74 -22.08
N SER A 63 6.16 -15.09 -21.20
CA SER A 63 6.88 -16.37 -21.16
C SER A 63 6.47 -17.28 -20.02
N SER A 64 5.80 -16.73 -18.99
CA SER A 64 5.31 -17.49 -17.85
C SER A 64 4.28 -16.70 -17.03
N LEU A 65 3.55 -17.43 -16.18
CA LEU A 65 2.72 -16.86 -15.12
C LEU A 65 3.56 -16.51 -13.91
N GLU A 66 3.49 -15.24 -13.53
CA GLU A 66 4.18 -14.66 -12.38
C GLU A 66 3.24 -14.46 -11.18
N GLY A 67 1.94 -14.67 -11.38
CA GLY A 67 0.94 -14.43 -10.34
C GLY A 67 -0.43 -14.97 -10.67
N LEU A 68 -1.19 -15.25 -9.62
CA LEU A 68 -2.51 -15.88 -9.71
C LEU A 68 -3.42 -15.32 -8.62
N PHE A 69 -4.64 -14.96 -9.04
CA PHE A 69 -5.76 -14.66 -8.17
C PHE A 69 -6.94 -15.57 -8.54
N ILE A 70 -7.55 -16.21 -7.55
CA ILE A 70 -8.80 -16.96 -7.70
C ILE A 70 -9.80 -16.44 -6.66
N GLY A 71 -10.93 -15.97 -7.15
CA GLY A 71 -12.03 -15.46 -6.34
C GLY A 71 -13.34 -16.21 -6.60
N LYS A 72 -14.23 -16.21 -5.61
CA LYS A 72 -15.60 -16.72 -5.69
C LYS A 72 -16.58 -15.59 -5.34
N PRO A 73 -17.47 -15.19 -6.27
CA PRO A 73 -18.53 -14.22 -5.99
C PRO A 73 -19.57 -14.77 -5.00
N GLY A 74 -20.31 -13.85 -4.38
CA GLY A 74 -21.45 -14.15 -3.51
C GLY A 74 -21.62 -13.08 -2.44
N ASN A 75 -22.65 -13.21 -1.60
CA ASN A 75 -22.90 -12.29 -0.48
C ASN A 75 -21.67 -12.15 0.43
N LEU A 76 -21.04 -13.30 0.72
CA LEU A 76 -19.72 -13.39 1.34
C LEU A 76 -18.70 -13.78 0.26
N ALA A 77 -18.28 -12.80 -0.55
CA ALA A 77 -17.30 -13.02 -1.60
C ALA A 77 -15.99 -13.51 -0.98
N LYS A 78 -15.36 -14.50 -1.63
CA LYS A 78 -14.15 -15.15 -1.12
C LYS A 78 -12.98 -14.96 -2.07
N LEU A 79 -11.86 -14.50 -1.54
CA LEU A 79 -10.55 -14.67 -2.18
C LEU A 79 -10.04 -16.06 -1.79
N CYS A 80 -10.03 -16.97 -2.76
CA CYS A 80 -9.65 -18.37 -2.56
C CYS A 80 -8.14 -18.60 -2.71
N THR A 81 -7.49 -17.87 -3.62
CA THR A 81 -6.05 -18.00 -3.87
C THR A 81 -5.50 -16.64 -4.26
N LEU A 82 -4.40 -16.24 -3.62
CA LEU A 82 -3.54 -15.14 -4.06
C LEU A 82 -2.10 -15.64 -3.98
N ARG A 83 -1.37 -15.56 -5.08
CA ARG A 83 0.04 -15.91 -5.09
C ARG A 83 0.79 -15.13 -6.16
N LEU A 84 2.03 -14.76 -5.83
CA LEU A 84 2.98 -14.11 -6.73
C LEU A 84 4.33 -14.82 -6.63
N ARG A 85 5.04 -14.93 -7.75
CA ARG A 85 6.46 -15.30 -7.79
C ARG A 85 7.31 -14.17 -7.21
N GLU A 86 8.47 -14.51 -6.67
CA GLU A 86 9.37 -13.55 -5.99
C GLU A 86 9.84 -12.43 -6.92
N SER A 87 10.11 -12.76 -8.18
CA SER A 87 10.42 -11.88 -9.32
C SER A 87 9.51 -10.67 -9.46
N VAL A 88 8.24 -10.76 -9.03
CA VAL A 88 7.23 -9.68 -9.16
C VAL A 88 6.69 -9.18 -7.82
N ARG A 89 7.20 -9.70 -6.69
CA ARG A 89 6.84 -9.21 -5.35
C ARG A 89 7.45 -7.84 -5.10
N ASN A 90 6.85 -7.12 -4.15
CA ASN A 90 7.28 -5.76 -3.75
C ASN A 90 7.37 -4.77 -4.91
N GLN A 91 6.61 -5.00 -5.99
CA GLN A 91 6.49 -4.12 -7.17
C GLN A 91 5.06 -3.62 -7.42
N GLY A 92 4.13 -3.87 -6.51
CA GLY A 92 2.75 -3.36 -6.56
C GLY A 92 1.79 -4.22 -7.35
N VAL A 93 2.33 -5.20 -8.08
CA VAL A 93 1.58 -6.20 -8.84
C VAL A 93 0.48 -6.85 -7.99
N GLY A 94 0.80 -7.27 -6.75
CA GLY A 94 -0.20 -7.88 -5.86
C GLY A 94 -1.35 -6.95 -5.49
N ARG A 95 -1.06 -5.67 -5.28
CA ARG A 95 -2.07 -4.66 -4.95
C ARG A 95 -3.01 -4.47 -6.13
N VAL A 96 -2.46 -4.32 -7.34
CA VAL A 96 -3.26 -4.19 -8.57
C VAL A 96 -4.09 -5.46 -8.83
N LEU A 97 -3.47 -6.63 -8.71
CA LEU A 97 -4.12 -7.93 -8.93
C LEU A 97 -5.30 -8.13 -7.98
N VAL A 98 -5.12 -7.83 -6.69
CA VAL A 98 -6.18 -7.96 -5.70
C VAL A 98 -7.26 -6.91 -5.91
N THR A 99 -6.92 -5.66 -6.18
CA THR A 99 -7.92 -4.62 -6.45
C THR A 99 -8.79 -4.97 -7.66
N ASP A 100 -8.20 -5.42 -8.77
CA ASP A 100 -8.98 -5.86 -9.94
C ASP A 100 -9.82 -7.10 -9.62
N GLY A 101 -9.25 -8.06 -8.89
CA GLY A 101 -9.97 -9.24 -8.43
C GLY A 101 -11.19 -8.90 -7.57
N LEU A 102 -11.02 -8.01 -6.58
CA LEU A 102 -12.11 -7.54 -5.71
C LEU A 102 -13.15 -6.75 -6.49
N ASN A 103 -12.73 -5.89 -7.42
CA ASN A 103 -13.65 -5.15 -8.29
C ASN A 103 -14.52 -6.08 -9.13
N ARG A 104 -13.96 -7.17 -9.65
CA ARG A 104 -14.70 -8.20 -10.41
C ARG A 104 -15.58 -9.08 -9.53
N LEU A 105 -15.24 -9.24 -8.26
CA LEU A 105 -16.07 -9.95 -7.28
C LEU A 105 -17.20 -9.09 -6.72
N LEU A 106 -17.13 -7.77 -6.90
CA LEU A 106 -18.10 -6.82 -6.37
C LEU A 106 -19.42 -6.88 -7.16
N ASP A 107 -20.39 -7.61 -6.61
CA ASP A 107 -21.76 -7.67 -7.12
C ASP A 107 -22.72 -6.94 -6.17
N ARG A 108 -23.92 -6.53 -6.60
CA ARG A 108 -24.96 -5.87 -5.78
C ARG A 108 -25.22 -6.59 -4.46
N ASP A 109 -25.24 -7.91 -4.47
CA ASP A 109 -25.54 -8.74 -3.30
C ASP A 109 -24.35 -8.94 -2.35
N THR A 110 -23.16 -8.46 -2.72
CA THR A 110 -21.94 -8.65 -1.91
C THR A 110 -21.95 -7.71 -0.71
N SER A 111 -22.09 -8.26 0.50
CA SER A 111 -21.98 -7.48 1.75
C SER A 111 -20.56 -7.44 2.28
N ARG A 112 -19.77 -8.49 2.05
CA ARG A 112 -18.46 -8.68 2.68
C ARG A 112 -17.52 -9.52 1.83
N PHE A 113 -16.24 -9.22 1.95
CA PHE A 113 -15.15 -9.99 1.36
C PHE A 113 -14.37 -10.69 2.45
N HIS A 114 -13.90 -11.91 2.18
CA HIS A 114 -13.02 -12.62 3.10
C HIS A 114 -11.92 -13.39 2.38
N VAL A 115 -10.82 -13.61 3.08
CA VAL A 115 -9.69 -14.44 2.66
C VAL A 115 -9.29 -15.33 3.85
N THR A 116 -8.84 -16.54 3.55
CA THR A 116 -8.23 -17.43 4.54
C THR A 116 -6.77 -17.64 4.18
N ILE A 117 -5.90 -17.48 5.16
CA ILE A 117 -4.45 -17.55 4.98
C ILE A 117 -3.92 -18.57 5.98
N SER A 118 -3.23 -19.58 5.46
CA SER A 118 -2.49 -20.52 6.29
C SER A 118 -1.52 -19.80 7.21
N GLU A 119 -1.47 -20.21 8.48
CA GLU A 119 -0.53 -19.71 9.48
C GLU A 119 0.93 -19.77 8.97
N ALA A 120 1.31 -20.85 8.25
CA ALA A 120 2.65 -21.00 7.68
C ALA A 120 2.97 -20.00 6.56
N ALA A 121 1.96 -19.38 5.94
CA ALA A 121 2.09 -18.39 4.88
C ALA A 121 1.75 -16.95 5.36
N GLU A 122 1.42 -16.78 6.64
CA GLU A 122 0.93 -15.50 7.18
C GLU A 122 1.99 -14.40 7.14
N LYS A 123 3.25 -14.76 7.41
CA LYS A 123 4.35 -13.82 7.56
C LYS A 123 4.61 -13.07 6.24
N GLY A 124 4.17 -11.81 6.19
CA GLY A 124 4.25 -10.93 5.01
C GLY A 124 2.92 -10.76 4.25
N CYS A 125 1.96 -11.68 4.41
CA CYS A 125 0.61 -11.52 3.87
C CYS A 125 -0.27 -10.63 4.77
N THR A 126 -0.06 -10.64 6.09
CA THR A 126 -0.82 -9.81 7.04
C THR A 126 -0.72 -8.32 6.74
N SER A 127 0.51 -7.79 6.65
CA SER A 127 0.72 -6.38 6.36
C SER A 127 0.13 -5.98 5.00
N PHE A 128 0.18 -6.89 4.02
CA PHE A 128 -0.45 -6.68 2.72
C PHE A 128 -1.97 -6.56 2.84
N PHE A 129 -2.66 -7.54 3.43
CA PHE A 129 -4.11 -7.54 3.57
C PHE A 129 -4.63 -6.40 4.46
N GLU A 130 -3.94 -6.10 5.56
CA GLU A 130 -4.24 -4.93 6.40
C GLU A 130 -4.09 -3.62 5.64
N SER A 131 -3.09 -3.50 4.75
CA SER A 131 -2.89 -2.29 3.92
C SER A 131 -3.99 -2.05 2.88
N ILE A 132 -4.79 -3.08 2.59
CA ILE A 132 -5.98 -3.03 1.72
C ILE A 132 -7.27 -3.21 2.54
N GLY A 133 -7.25 -2.85 3.82
CA GLY A 133 -8.45 -2.75 4.66
C GLY A 133 -9.00 -4.07 5.20
N PHE A 134 -8.37 -5.21 4.91
CA PHE A 134 -8.77 -6.48 5.50
C PHE A 134 -8.27 -6.57 6.95
N GLN A 135 -9.16 -6.98 7.85
CA GLN A 135 -8.85 -7.17 9.26
C GLN A 135 -8.99 -8.63 9.62
N ARG A 136 -8.09 -9.14 10.47
CA ARG A 136 -8.21 -10.51 10.99
C ARG A 136 -9.41 -10.59 11.94
N VAL A 137 -10.34 -11.50 11.65
CA VAL A 137 -11.61 -11.64 12.41
C VAL A 137 -11.77 -12.99 13.09
N ALA A 138 -11.07 -14.03 12.63
CA ALA A 138 -11.16 -15.36 13.21
C ALA A 138 -9.92 -16.21 12.91
N ILE A 139 -9.86 -17.36 13.59
CA ILE A 139 -8.90 -18.43 13.35
C ILE A 139 -9.73 -19.71 13.14
N GLU A 140 -9.47 -20.43 12.05
CA GLU A 140 -10.09 -21.72 11.76
C GLU A 140 -9.05 -22.83 11.96
N PRO A 141 -9.14 -23.61 13.04
CA PRO A 141 -8.11 -24.58 13.36
C PRO A 141 -8.16 -25.80 12.45
N ASN A 142 -7.00 -26.28 12.00
CA ASN A 142 -6.85 -27.51 11.19
C ASN A 142 -7.72 -27.55 9.90
N ARG A 143 -8.07 -26.42 9.30
CA ARG A 143 -9.06 -26.34 8.21
C ARG A 143 -8.68 -27.23 7.00
N TYR A 144 -7.42 -27.19 6.58
CA TYR A 144 -6.93 -27.94 5.42
C TYR A 144 -5.86 -28.97 5.78
N LYS A 145 -5.07 -28.73 6.82
CA LYS A 145 -3.99 -29.61 7.27
C LYS A 145 -3.98 -29.69 8.79
N LYS A 146 -3.78 -30.89 9.33
CA LYS A 146 -3.67 -31.11 10.77
C LYS A 146 -2.40 -30.44 11.31
N GLY A 147 -2.53 -29.72 12.41
CA GLY A 147 -1.47 -28.94 13.05
C GLY A 147 -1.20 -27.59 12.38
N LEU A 148 -2.09 -27.12 11.50
CA LEU A 148 -1.93 -25.85 10.80
C LEU A 148 -3.25 -25.10 10.72
N ASP A 149 -3.28 -23.92 11.33
CA ASP A 149 -4.48 -23.10 11.41
C ASP A 149 -4.59 -22.14 10.22
N GLU A 150 -5.81 -21.69 9.94
CA GLU A 150 -6.10 -20.68 8.93
C GLU A 150 -6.59 -19.40 9.58
N PHE A 151 -5.94 -18.28 9.31
CA PHE A 151 -6.42 -16.97 9.72
C PHE A 151 -7.42 -16.43 8.74
N VAL A 152 -8.57 -15.99 9.26
CA VAL A 152 -9.64 -15.40 8.45
C VAL A 152 -9.54 -13.89 8.53
N TYR A 153 -9.36 -13.27 7.37
CA TYR A 153 -9.43 -11.82 7.23
C TYR A 153 -10.70 -11.43 6.50
N SER A 154 -11.26 -10.29 6.87
CA SER A 154 -12.52 -9.80 6.34
C SER A 154 -12.46 -8.30 6.07
N CYS A 155 -13.20 -7.86 5.05
CA CYS A 155 -13.36 -6.46 4.69
C CYS A 155 -14.82 -6.19 4.28
N GLN A 156 -15.42 -5.10 4.75
CA GLN A 156 -16.79 -4.74 4.39
C GLN A 156 -16.86 -4.21 2.95
N ARG A 157 -18.03 -4.35 2.31
CA ARG A 157 -18.26 -3.82 0.96
C ARG A 157 -17.81 -2.38 0.80
N ASN A 158 -18.21 -1.50 1.71
CA ASN A 158 -17.99 -0.06 1.58
C ASN A 158 -16.50 0.29 1.59
N GLU A 159 -15.71 -0.43 2.41
CA GLU A 159 -14.26 -0.26 2.48
C GLU A 159 -13.59 -0.74 1.19
N VAL A 160 -14.01 -1.88 0.64
CA VAL A 160 -13.54 -2.36 -0.67
C VAL A 160 -13.86 -1.39 -1.79
N VAL A 161 -15.07 -0.83 -1.82
CA VAL A 161 -15.48 0.19 -2.79
C VAL A 161 -14.59 1.44 -2.67
N GLU A 162 -14.32 1.90 -1.45
CA GLU A 162 -13.44 3.04 -1.22
C GLU A 162 -12.01 2.75 -1.72
N ILE A 163 -11.49 1.54 -1.50
CA ILE A 163 -10.19 1.12 -2.00
C ILE A 163 -10.17 1.14 -3.53
N ILE A 164 -11.12 0.46 -4.18
CA ILE A 164 -11.21 0.41 -5.64
C ILE A 164 -11.26 1.83 -6.22
N ASN A 165 -12.11 2.70 -5.68
CA ASN A 165 -12.24 4.08 -6.15
C ASN A 165 -10.94 4.88 -5.96
N ASN A 166 -10.27 4.72 -4.82
CA ASN A 166 -8.99 5.38 -4.55
C ASN A 166 -7.87 4.89 -5.47
N GLU A 167 -7.84 3.60 -5.80
CA GLU A 167 -6.84 2.97 -6.65
C GLU A 167 -7.08 3.30 -8.14
N LEU A 168 -8.34 3.25 -8.61
CA LEU A 168 -8.73 3.66 -9.96
C LEU A 168 -8.46 5.15 -10.20
N SER A 169 -8.77 6.01 -9.23
CA SER A 169 -8.49 7.46 -9.29
C SER A 169 -6.99 7.79 -9.33
N GLN A 170 -6.13 6.85 -8.93
CA GLN A 170 -4.66 6.97 -9.00
C GLN A 170 -4.06 6.48 -10.33
N GLY A 171 -4.89 6.14 -11.32
CA GLY A 171 -4.44 5.83 -12.68
C GLY A 171 -4.05 4.37 -12.91
N ILE A 172 -4.52 3.44 -12.07
CA ILE A 172 -4.29 2.00 -12.25
C ILE A 172 -4.89 1.45 -13.55
N GLU A 173 -5.85 2.13 -14.18
CA GLU A 173 -6.39 1.76 -15.50
C GLU A 173 -5.31 1.57 -16.58
N GLN A 174 -4.21 2.34 -16.54
CA GLN A 174 -3.10 2.18 -17.50
C GLN A 174 -2.31 0.87 -17.33
N THR A 175 -2.49 0.18 -16.20
CA THR A 175 -1.80 -1.07 -15.83
C THR A 175 -2.63 -2.30 -16.25
N LEU A 176 -3.94 -2.16 -16.41
CA LEU A 176 -4.89 -3.26 -16.69
C LEU A 176 -4.89 -3.75 -18.15
N TYR A 177 -4.21 -3.04 -19.08
CA TYR A 177 -4.15 -3.39 -20.50
C TYR A 177 -2.71 -3.46 -21.06
N GLY A 178 -1.72 -3.55 -20.18
CA GLY A 178 -0.29 -3.65 -20.53
C GLY A 178 0.56 -3.15 -19.37
N VAL A 179 0.91 -4.05 -18.44
CA VAL A 179 1.79 -3.71 -17.33
C VAL A 179 3.21 -3.59 -17.89
N VAL A 180 3.70 -2.37 -18.14
CA VAL A 180 5.15 -2.20 -18.01
C VAL A 180 5.39 -2.00 -16.52
N PRO A 181 5.94 -2.98 -15.76
CA PRO A 181 6.31 -2.74 -14.38
C PRO A 181 7.45 -1.70 -14.39
N LYS A 182 7.08 -0.45 -14.18
CA LYS A 182 8.01 0.63 -13.89
C LYS A 182 7.82 1.02 -12.44
N GLN A 183 8.59 0.38 -11.56
CA GLN A 183 8.88 0.74 -10.15
C GLN A 183 7.67 1.06 -9.23
N MET A 184 7.54 0.30 -8.14
CA MET A 184 6.93 0.83 -6.91
C MET A 184 7.97 1.59 -6.07
N PRO A 185 7.57 2.59 -5.28
CA PRO A 185 6.41 3.48 -5.45
C PRO A 185 6.79 4.61 -6.41
N LYS A 186 5.87 5.06 -7.27
CA LYS A 186 6.01 6.41 -7.86
C LYS A 186 6.25 7.36 -6.69
N GLU A 187 7.33 8.15 -6.76
CA GLU A 187 7.74 9.21 -5.84
C GLU A 187 6.52 9.90 -5.20
N GLN A 188 6.00 9.31 -4.11
CA GLN A 188 4.83 9.87 -3.44
C GLN A 188 5.34 11.09 -2.71
N THR A 189 4.87 12.26 -3.10
CA THR A 189 5.24 13.48 -2.40
C THR A 189 4.10 13.88 -1.47
N LEU A 190 4.41 14.00 -0.19
CA LEU A 190 3.50 14.50 0.82
C LEU A 190 3.85 15.94 1.15
N LEU A 191 2.85 16.73 1.51
CA LEU A 191 3.02 18.02 2.17
C LEU A 191 2.72 17.84 3.65
N MET A 192 3.62 18.26 4.53
CA MET A 192 3.40 18.30 5.98
C MET A 192 3.75 19.66 6.57
N SER A 193 3.03 20.05 7.62
CA SER A 193 3.32 21.27 8.37
C SER A 193 4.11 20.95 9.64
N LEU A 194 5.12 21.77 9.94
CA LEU A 194 5.90 21.73 11.18
C LEU A 194 5.97 23.12 11.83
N ARG A 195 6.20 23.13 13.14
CA ARG A 195 6.59 24.35 13.84
C ARG A 195 8.09 24.63 13.64
N PRO A 196 8.52 25.91 13.62
CA PRO A 196 9.90 26.30 13.38
C PRO A 196 10.92 25.58 14.26
N GLU A 197 10.63 25.43 15.55
CA GLU A 197 11.54 24.77 16.51
C GLU A 197 11.82 23.30 16.16
N PHE A 198 10.86 22.60 15.54
CA PHE A 198 11.03 21.20 15.13
C PHE A 198 11.69 21.07 13.77
N ALA A 199 11.44 22.03 12.88
CA ALA A 199 12.10 22.13 11.59
C ALA A 199 13.62 22.24 11.76
N GLU A 200 14.06 23.09 12.70
CA GLU A 200 15.47 23.27 13.02
C GLU A 200 16.13 21.98 13.52
N LEU A 201 15.47 21.26 14.43
CA LEU A 201 15.99 19.99 14.95
C LEU A 201 16.15 18.92 13.86
N ILE A 202 15.21 18.85 12.91
CA ILE A 202 15.30 17.91 11.78
C ILE A 202 16.46 18.28 10.85
N LEU A 203 16.60 19.56 10.51
CA LEU A 203 17.69 20.04 9.65
C LEU A 203 19.08 19.83 10.27
N GLN A 204 19.19 19.91 11.59
CA GLN A 204 20.42 19.64 12.33
C GLN A 204 20.65 18.13 12.60
N GLY A 205 19.73 17.25 12.17
CA GLY A 205 19.81 15.81 12.42
C GLY A 205 19.56 15.39 13.87
N ARG A 206 19.12 16.31 14.74
CA ARG A 206 18.81 16.06 16.16
C ARG A 206 17.41 15.46 16.36
N LYS A 207 16.54 15.56 15.36
CA LYS A 207 15.21 14.94 15.33
C LYS A 207 15.06 14.12 14.06
N THR A 208 14.98 12.81 14.21
CA THR A 208 14.82 11.85 13.10
C THR A 208 13.46 11.17 13.15
N ILE A 209 12.68 11.35 14.22
CA ILE A 209 11.33 10.81 14.37
C ILE A 209 10.30 11.94 14.41
N GLU A 210 9.30 11.88 13.55
CA GLU A 210 8.11 12.75 13.60
C GLU A 210 6.90 11.98 14.13
N PHE A 211 6.33 12.46 15.23
CA PHE A 211 5.15 11.84 15.84
C PHE A 211 3.85 12.40 15.25
N ARG A 212 2.90 11.52 14.93
CA ARG A 212 1.58 11.92 14.43
C ARG A 212 0.46 11.12 15.07
N ARG A 213 -0.66 11.79 15.33
CA ARG A 213 -1.90 11.15 15.84
C ARG A 213 -2.59 10.26 14.80
N LYS A 214 -2.49 10.62 13.51
CA LYS A 214 -3.06 9.89 12.37
C LYS A 214 -2.11 9.91 11.19
N PHE A 215 -1.66 8.72 10.76
CA PHE A 215 -0.80 8.53 9.60
C PHE A 215 -1.06 7.16 8.95
N SER A 216 -0.21 6.70 8.02
CA SER A 216 -0.33 5.38 7.40
C SER A 216 1.02 4.83 6.94
N LYS A 217 1.25 3.53 7.14
CA LYS A 217 2.47 2.83 6.69
C LYS A 217 2.63 2.79 5.17
N LYS A 218 1.56 3.00 4.40
CA LYS A 218 1.62 3.02 2.92
C LYS A 218 2.48 4.14 2.33
N TYR A 219 2.92 5.10 3.15
CA TYR A 219 3.80 6.19 2.77
C TYR A 219 5.27 5.93 3.08
N GLU A 220 5.65 4.72 3.53
CA GLU A 220 7.05 4.32 3.54
C GLU A 220 7.65 4.44 2.14
N GLY A 221 8.85 5.04 2.05
CA GLY A 221 9.51 5.42 0.80
C GLY A 221 9.05 6.76 0.20
N ALA A 222 8.02 7.42 0.75
CA ALA A 222 7.56 8.72 0.25
C ALA A 222 8.53 9.86 0.62
N THR A 223 8.54 10.90 -0.21
CA THR A 223 9.19 12.18 0.09
C THR A 223 8.19 13.11 0.75
N ILE A 224 8.56 13.73 1.86
CA ILE A 224 7.79 14.81 2.48
C ILE A 224 8.41 16.14 2.06
N VAL A 225 7.57 17.09 1.64
CA VAL A 225 7.87 18.53 1.58
C VAL A 225 7.36 19.16 2.86
N PHE A 226 8.22 19.88 3.57
CA PHE A 226 7.86 20.52 4.83
C PHE A 226 7.54 22.00 4.63
N TYR A 227 6.30 22.35 4.97
CA TYR A 227 5.88 23.72 5.23
C TYR A 227 6.14 24.06 6.70
N ILE A 228 6.82 25.16 6.94
CA ILE A 228 7.12 25.64 8.29
C ILE A 228 6.13 26.75 8.63
N SER A 229 5.41 26.57 9.73
CA SER A 229 4.38 27.50 10.17
C SER A 229 4.95 28.85 10.62
N ARG A 230 4.10 29.70 11.18
CA ARG A 230 4.52 31.00 11.73
C ARG A 230 5.69 30.87 12.72
N PRO A 231 6.63 31.85 12.73
CA PRO A 231 6.61 33.07 11.93
C PRO A 231 7.17 32.92 10.50
N LEU A 232 7.76 31.77 10.15
CA LEU A 232 8.46 31.58 8.87
C LEU A 232 7.51 31.47 7.67
N GLN A 233 6.43 30.71 7.80
CA GLN A 233 5.39 30.55 6.76
C GLN A 233 5.93 30.19 5.36
N GLN A 234 6.89 29.26 5.29
CA GLN A 234 7.60 28.91 4.05
C GLN A 234 7.82 27.40 3.88
N PHE A 235 7.94 26.95 2.64
CA PHE A 235 8.39 25.60 2.31
C PHE A 235 9.92 25.59 2.33
N MET A 236 10.54 24.73 3.15
CA MET A 236 11.99 24.83 3.41
C MET A 236 12.81 23.62 2.97
N PHE A 237 12.33 22.40 3.22
CA PHE A 237 13.14 21.21 3.01
C PHE A 237 12.27 19.97 2.75
N THR A 238 12.92 18.90 2.31
CA THR A 238 12.35 17.57 2.16
C THR A 238 13.01 16.55 3.07
N ALA A 239 12.31 15.45 3.33
CA ALA A 239 12.87 14.23 3.91
C ALA A 239 12.20 13.00 3.32
N THR A 240 12.86 11.86 3.37
CA THR A 240 12.31 10.56 2.97
C THR A 240 11.78 9.82 4.19
N ILE A 241 10.58 9.25 4.09
CA ILE A 241 10.04 8.33 5.09
C ILE A 241 10.69 6.97 4.91
N THR A 242 11.46 6.50 5.89
CA THR A 242 12.09 5.17 5.81
C THR A 242 11.24 4.07 6.43
N GLN A 243 10.50 4.40 7.48
CA GLN A 243 9.69 3.47 8.25
C GLN A 243 8.57 4.23 8.97
N VAL A 244 7.44 3.57 9.20
CA VAL A 244 6.33 4.09 9.98
C VAL A 244 5.90 3.04 11.02
N ASP A 245 6.05 3.39 12.29
CA ASP A 245 5.60 2.54 13.40
C ASP A 245 4.27 3.02 13.94
N HIS A 246 3.32 2.10 14.13
CA HIS A 246 2.01 2.36 14.74
C HIS A 246 1.92 1.54 16.02
N ASN A 247 1.82 2.22 17.16
CA ASN A 247 1.86 1.56 18.46
C ASN A 247 1.15 2.40 19.53
N GLN A 248 1.04 1.85 20.74
CA GLN A 248 0.59 2.57 21.92
C GLN A 248 1.54 3.74 22.23
N LYS A 249 0.99 4.89 22.65
CA LYS A 249 1.77 6.10 22.92
C LYS A 249 2.88 5.90 23.96
N LYS A 250 2.68 5.01 24.93
CA LYS A 250 3.71 4.66 25.92
C LYS A 250 4.91 3.95 25.29
N CYS A 251 4.65 3.00 24.39
CA CYS A 251 5.71 2.32 23.65
C CYS A 251 6.42 3.29 22.71
N LEU A 252 5.67 4.09 21.94
CA LEU A 252 6.27 5.09 21.05
C LEU A 252 7.16 6.10 21.78
N TRP A 253 6.76 6.53 22.98
CA TRP A 253 7.59 7.39 23.80
C TRP A 253 8.85 6.67 24.26
N SER A 254 8.70 5.47 24.85
CA SER A 254 9.84 4.67 25.32
C SER A 254 10.84 4.33 24.22
N ASP A 255 10.36 4.08 22.99
CA ASP A 255 11.18 3.64 21.87
C ASP A 255 11.90 4.81 21.17
N TYR A 256 11.34 6.03 21.22
CA TYR A 256 11.77 7.15 20.36
C TYR A 256 11.88 8.51 21.07
N GLU A 257 11.93 8.55 22.41
CA GLU A 257 12.02 9.82 23.16
C GLU A 257 13.28 10.64 22.83
N GLN A 258 14.39 9.96 22.52
CA GLN A 258 15.67 10.62 22.21
C GLN A 258 15.70 11.18 20.79
N GLU A 259 15.06 10.51 19.83
CA GLU A 259 15.00 10.86 18.42
C GLU A 259 13.81 11.77 18.06
N GLY A 260 12.82 11.85 18.94
CA GLY A 260 11.58 12.60 18.75
C GLY A 260 11.70 14.11 18.87
N GLY A 261 12.78 14.61 19.49
CA GLY A 261 13.09 16.04 19.59
C GLY A 261 12.04 16.89 20.31
N ILE A 262 11.23 16.29 21.19
CA ILE A 262 10.22 16.98 22.00
C ILE A 262 10.27 16.49 23.44
N SER A 263 9.82 17.30 24.40
CA SER A 263 9.69 16.87 25.80
C SER A 263 8.51 15.92 26.00
N GLN A 264 8.56 15.09 27.04
CA GLN A 264 7.46 14.20 27.42
C GLN A 264 6.16 14.96 27.64
N THR A 265 6.21 16.11 28.33
CA THR A 265 5.05 16.98 28.52
C THR A 265 4.41 17.42 27.20
N THR A 266 5.23 17.71 26.18
CA THR A 266 4.76 18.10 24.84
C THR A 266 4.12 16.91 24.12
N PHE A 267 4.76 15.75 24.20
CA PHE A 267 4.25 14.50 23.64
C PHE A 267 2.89 14.12 24.25
N ASP A 268 2.79 14.09 25.57
CA ASP A 268 1.57 13.71 26.29
C ASP A 268 0.42 14.67 25.97
N LYS A 269 0.69 15.98 25.93
CA LYS A 269 -0.29 16.98 25.52
C LYS A 269 -0.76 16.76 24.08
N TYR A 270 0.15 16.45 23.17
CA TYR A 270 -0.16 16.21 21.75
C TYR A 270 -1.00 14.94 21.55
N PHE A 271 -0.71 13.87 22.28
CA PHE A 271 -1.45 12.59 22.26
C PHE A 271 -2.62 12.53 23.24
N SER A 272 -3.02 13.64 23.86
CA SER A 272 -4.16 13.68 24.77
C SER A 272 -5.45 13.21 24.09
N GLY A 273 -6.21 12.36 24.79
CA GLY A 273 -7.46 11.76 24.30
C GLY A 273 -7.30 10.62 23.29
N ILE A 274 -6.09 10.14 23.02
CA ILE A 274 -5.85 8.92 22.23
C ILE A 274 -4.79 8.03 22.87
N ASP A 275 -4.84 6.72 22.58
CA ASP A 275 -3.93 5.73 23.15
C ASP A 275 -2.88 5.20 22.16
N HIS A 276 -3.11 5.37 20.86
CA HIS A 276 -2.21 4.93 19.80
C HIS A 276 -1.78 6.11 18.94
N GLY A 277 -0.60 5.99 18.32
CA GLY A 277 0.01 7.02 17.51
C GLY A 277 0.93 6.44 16.45
N TYR A 278 1.58 7.33 15.72
CA TYR A 278 2.55 6.98 14.69
C TYR A 278 3.90 7.64 14.98
N ALA A 279 4.99 6.90 14.80
CA ALA A 279 6.36 7.40 14.70
C ALA A 279 6.83 7.26 13.26
N ILE A 280 7.18 8.38 12.63
CA ILE A 280 7.60 8.44 11.22
C ILE A 280 9.11 8.67 11.21
N HIS A 281 9.85 7.71 10.67
CA HIS A 281 11.30 7.79 10.55
C HIS A 281 11.67 8.63 9.33
N LEU A 282 12.47 9.66 9.56
CA LEU A 282 12.92 10.62 8.56
C LEU A 282 14.40 10.38 8.24
N SER A 283 14.72 10.32 6.95
CA SER A 283 16.10 10.31 6.44
C SER A 283 16.24 11.22 5.23
N ASN A 284 17.45 11.32 4.67
CA ASN A 284 17.73 12.08 3.45
C ASN A 284 17.19 13.52 3.49
N VAL A 285 17.35 14.19 4.64
CA VAL A 285 16.89 15.56 4.84
C VAL A 285 17.67 16.49 3.91
N LYS A 286 16.97 17.26 3.08
CA LYS A 286 17.58 18.17 2.09
C LYS A 286 16.82 19.48 2.04
N THR A 287 17.52 20.61 2.12
CA THR A 287 16.92 21.92 1.85
C THR A 287 16.39 21.97 0.42
N LEU A 288 15.24 22.64 0.24
CA LEU A 288 14.67 22.84 -1.09
C LEU A 288 15.59 23.74 -1.92
N PRO A 289 15.73 23.47 -3.24
CA PRO A 289 16.45 24.37 -4.13
C PRO A 289 15.80 25.76 -4.16
N ASN A 290 14.47 25.81 -4.20
CA ASN A 290 13.69 27.03 -4.08
C ASN A 290 12.82 27.00 -2.82
N GLN A 291 13.27 27.69 -1.76
CA GLN A 291 12.47 27.92 -0.57
C GLN A 291 11.47 29.04 -0.86
N LEU A 292 10.19 28.75 -0.66
CA LEU A 292 9.12 29.63 -1.13
C LEU A 292 8.19 30.00 0.01
N ALA A 293 7.83 31.28 0.13
CA ALA A 293 6.82 31.71 1.09
C ALA A 293 5.43 31.22 0.67
N LEU A 294 4.54 30.98 1.63
CA LEU A 294 3.18 30.53 1.35
C LEU A 294 2.42 31.45 0.38
N GLU A 295 2.56 32.76 0.54
CA GLU A 295 1.87 33.73 -0.31
C GLU A 295 2.37 33.68 -1.76
N GLN A 296 3.67 33.47 -1.97
CA GLN A 296 4.22 33.27 -3.31
C GLN A 296 3.73 31.95 -3.92
N ALA A 297 3.69 30.87 -3.12
CA ALA A 297 3.16 29.58 -3.57
C ALA A 297 1.66 29.66 -3.95
N LYS A 298 0.87 30.48 -3.25
CA LYS A 298 -0.55 30.70 -3.54
C LYS A 298 -0.79 31.39 -4.88
N ASN A 299 0.15 32.20 -5.38
CA ASN A 299 0.03 32.79 -6.72
C ASN A 299 -0.06 31.73 -7.82
N VAL A 300 0.52 30.55 -7.59
CA VAL A 300 0.50 29.41 -8.53
C VAL A 300 -0.49 28.33 -8.10
N CYS A 301 -0.72 28.18 -6.79
CA CYS A 301 -1.69 27.27 -6.21
C CYS A 301 -2.68 28.03 -5.29
N PRO A 302 -3.70 28.72 -5.83
CA PRO A 302 -4.59 29.59 -5.04
C PRO A 302 -5.32 28.87 -3.89
N GLN A 303 -5.60 27.58 -4.06
CA GLN A 303 -6.28 26.73 -3.07
C GLN A 303 -5.33 26.10 -2.03
N LEU A 304 -4.04 26.42 -2.07
CA LEU A 304 -3.04 25.82 -1.19
C LEU A 304 -3.30 26.22 0.27
N ARG A 305 -3.50 25.21 1.11
CA ARG A 305 -3.63 25.35 2.56
C ARG A 305 -2.65 24.41 3.24
N PRO A 306 -1.79 24.91 4.15
CA PRO A 306 -0.96 24.04 4.96
C PRO A 306 -1.80 22.99 5.71
N PRO A 307 -1.46 21.70 5.60
CA PRO A 307 -2.27 20.64 6.19
C PRO A 307 -2.03 20.54 7.70
N GLN A 308 -3.09 20.20 8.45
CA GLN A 308 -3.00 19.90 9.87
C GLN A 308 -2.30 18.54 10.12
N SER A 309 -2.59 17.54 9.29
CA SER A 309 -1.87 16.25 9.29
C SER A 309 -0.87 16.21 8.14
N PHE A 310 -1.31 15.78 6.97
CA PHE A 310 -0.53 15.79 5.73
C PHE A 310 -1.50 15.88 4.55
N GLN A 311 -0.97 16.24 3.38
CA GLN A 311 -1.71 16.24 2.12
C GLN A 311 -0.87 15.53 1.07
N ARG A 312 -1.49 14.73 0.19
CA ARG A 312 -0.78 14.17 -0.97
C ARG A 312 -0.62 15.23 -2.05
N LEU A 313 0.57 15.35 -2.61
CA LEU A 313 0.84 16.14 -3.79
C LEU A 313 0.88 15.19 -5.00
N GLY A 314 0.00 15.43 -5.97
CA GLY A 314 0.01 14.68 -7.22
C GLY A 314 1.30 14.94 -8.01
N PRO A 315 1.70 14.03 -8.90
CA PRO A 315 2.95 14.14 -9.68
C PRO A 315 2.98 15.37 -10.60
N LYS A 316 1.82 15.99 -10.88
CA LYS A 316 1.69 17.22 -11.69
C LYS A 316 1.37 18.46 -10.83
N SER A 317 1.51 18.37 -9.52
CA SER A 317 1.19 19.47 -8.60
C SER A 317 1.99 20.72 -8.99
N PRO A 318 1.33 21.87 -9.23
CA PRO A 318 2.04 23.11 -9.55
C PRO A 318 2.98 23.54 -8.41
N LEU A 319 2.67 23.14 -7.16
CA LEU A 319 3.54 23.37 -6.01
C LEU A 319 4.91 22.70 -6.18
N LEU A 320 4.97 21.47 -6.71
CA LEU A 320 6.26 20.78 -6.89
C LEU A 320 7.12 21.49 -7.92
N ARG A 321 6.51 22.03 -8.99
CA ARG A 321 7.20 22.79 -10.04
C ARG A 321 7.82 24.07 -9.48
N VAL A 322 7.06 24.85 -8.71
CA VAL A 322 7.58 26.12 -8.17
C VAL A 322 8.61 25.93 -7.07
N LEU A 323 8.69 24.74 -6.47
CA LEU A 323 9.72 24.39 -5.49
C LEU A 323 10.97 23.74 -6.14
N ASP A 324 11.03 23.70 -7.48
CA ASP A 324 12.09 23.06 -8.27
C ASP A 324 12.34 21.59 -7.88
N LEU A 325 11.28 20.88 -7.53
CA LEU A 325 11.32 19.45 -7.26
C LEU A 325 11.02 18.65 -8.54
N PRO A 326 11.51 17.41 -8.64
CA PRO A 326 11.18 16.54 -9.77
C PRO A 326 9.67 16.41 -9.95
N VAL A 327 9.20 16.63 -11.18
CA VAL A 327 7.79 16.52 -11.56
C VAL A 327 7.72 15.53 -12.71
N HIS A 328 6.93 14.46 -12.55
CA HIS A 328 6.71 13.51 -13.63
C HIS A 328 5.62 14.09 -14.56
N ILE A 329 6.06 14.60 -15.71
CA ILE A 329 5.20 15.19 -16.76
C ILE A 329 4.37 14.11 -17.45
#